data_AF-A0A7V1N8A7-F1
#
_entry.id   AF-A0A7V1N8A7-F1
#
_cell.length_a   1.000
_cell.length_b   1.000
_cell.length_c   1.000
_cell.angle_alpha   90.00
_cell.angle_beta   90.00
_cell.angle_gamma   90.00
#
_symmetry.space_group_name_H-M   'P 1'
#
loop_
_entity.id
_entity.type
_entity.pdbx_description
1 polymer ?
#
loop_
_entity_poly.entity_id
_entity_poly.type
_entity_poly.pdbx_seq_one_letter_code
_entity_poly.pdbx_strand_id
1 'polypeptide(L)'
;FMTLLAAFQTLLHRYTGASPLLVGTPVANRARPEVEGLIGLFLNTIVMKGEFEGDPSFREFLDRVRTFAVEAYKHQEAPFEKLVEELHPQRDLSRNPVFQVMFSLQNVPRTPWRLHGIEVERFPVTIEVAKFDLNLDMIETGEGLEGRFEYNADLFDAGSIERMAGHFRTLLEGVVRSPEFPLSRVPILTGEERQTILVDWNRTRTEYRTDRAIHELIEHQVERTPDAVAAWYEEDSLSYSELNARANRVAHGLIEAGVKRGDIVPLFGDRSLDFVTGVLGILKAGGVYLPVEASLPRGRARFIFEDAGSPLCLTTRGYSRDLPVEDLRVLLIDEEEWLAPFPDTNPALPHSPEDPAYMIYTSVPQASPRARFAPIAASSTWCWTSACGSGSDPMTPSRSTFRSASTARCTRSSCRWFPGDGSSSRNRTSTRKSRSSSS
;
A
#
# COMPACT_ATOMS: atom_id res chain seq x y z
N PHE A 1 33.40 11.13 -15.97
CA PHE A 1 33.24 9.91 -15.15
C PHE A 1 32.54 10.18 -13.82
N MET A 2 33.18 10.83 -12.84
CA MET A 2 32.69 10.94 -11.46
C MET A 2 31.28 11.56 -11.33
N THR A 3 30.95 12.56 -12.14
CA THR A 3 29.61 13.16 -12.19
C THR A 3 28.52 12.15 -12.56
N LEU A 4 28.77 11.32 -13.57
CA LEU A 4 27.81 10.31 -14.03
C LEU A 4 27.71 9.15 -13.04
N LEU A 5 28.84 8.73 -12.44
CA LEU A 5 28.86 7.75 -11.37
C LEU A 5 28.06 8.24 -10.16
N ALA A 6 28.26 9.49 -9.73
CA ALA A 6 27.52 10.08 -8.62
C ALA A 6 26.02 10.12 -8.93
N ALA A 7 25.63 10.57 -10.12
CA ALA A 7 24.22 10.55 -10.54
C ALA A 7 23.63 9.13 -10.53
N PHE A 8 24.38 8.13 -10.98
CA PHE A 8 23.91 6.75 -11.00
C PHE A 8 23.78 6.15 -9.59
N GLN A 9 24.76 6.41 -8.71
CA GLN A 9 24.68 6.03 -7.30
C GLN A 9 23.49 6.73 -6.61
N THR A 10 23.23 8.01 -6.90
CA THR A 10 22.05 8.72 -6.40
C THR A 10 20.76 8.04 -6.88
N LEU A 11 20.66 7.66 -8.16
CA LEU A 11 19.49 6.96 -8.69
C LEU A 11 19.25 5.67 -7.89
N LEU A 12 20.25 4.81 -7.76
CA LEU A 12 20.15 3.56 -7.02
C LEU A 12 19.78 3.78 -5.55
N HIS A 13 20.32 4.82 -4.91
CA HIS A 13 19.98 5.18 -3.54
C HIS A 13 18.51 5.55 -3.40
N ARG A 14 17.96 6.31 -4.36
CA ARG A 14 16.54 6.69 -4.37
C ARG A 14 15.60 5.50 -4.61
N TYR A 15 16.06 4.44 -5.27
CA TYR A 15 15.30 3.21 -5.46
C TYR A 15 15.35 2.27 -4.26
N THR A 16 16.50 2.17 -3.61
CA THR A 16 16.78 1.13 -2.61
C THR A 16 16.75 1.64 -1.16
N GLY A 17 16.92 2.94 -0.96
CA GLY A 17 17.18 3.54 0.36
C GLY A 17 18.53 3.14 0.96
N ALA A 18 19.36 2.37 0.24
CA ALA A 18 20.61 1.82 0.78
C ALA A 18 21.71 2.89 0.90
N SER A 19 22.45 2.84 2.01
CA SER A 19 23.68 3.60 2.22
C SER A 19 24.57 2.83 3.21
N PRO A 20 25.84 2.53 2.87
CA PRO A 20 26.51 2.88 1.62
C PRO A 20 26.03 2.05 0.42
N LEU A 21 26.22 2.59 -0.79
CA LEU A 21 26.11 1.83 -2.05
C LEU A 21 27.48 1.50 -2.61
N LEU A 22 27.63 0.28 -3.13
CA LEU A 22 28.84 -0.21 -3.78
C LEU A 22 28.56 -0.44 -5.26
N VAL A 23 29.34 0.21 -6.12
CA VAL A 23 29.23 0.09 -7.58
C VAL A 23 30.59 -0.29 -8.14
N GLY A 24 30.67 -1.36 -8.92
CA GLY A 24 31.89 -1.73 -9.62
C GLY A 24 32.18 -0.77 -10.78
N THR A 25 33.46 -0.52 -11.05
CA THR A 25 33.91 0.14 -12.29
C THR A 25 35.13 -0.58 -12.86
N PRO A 26 35.17 -0.84 -14.18
CA PRO A 26 36.36 -1.38 -14.80
C PRO A 26 37.43 -0.30 -14.94
N VAL A 27 38.70 -0.70 -14.85
CA VAL A 27 39.87 0.11 -15.18
C VAL A 27 40.76 -0.64 -16.14
N ALA A 28 41.36 0.08 -17.11
CA ALA A 28 42.20 -0.53 -18.14
C ALA A 28 43.44 -1.24 -17.57
N ASN A 29 43.96 -0.76 -16.43
CA ASN A 29 45.14 -1.28 -15.75
C ASN A 29 46.39 -1.37 -16.66
N ARG A 30 46.53 -0.39 -17.57
CA ARG A 30 47.67 -0.24 -18.49
C ARG A 30 48.54 0.96 -18.12
N ALA A 31 48.78 1.18 -16.83
CA ALA A 31 49.53 2.35 -16.34
C ALA A 31 51.03 2.30 -16.68
N ARG A 32 51.55 1.11 -17.03
CA ARG A 32 52.95 0.87 -17.40
C ARG A 32 53.13 0.95 -18.92
N PRO A 33 54.05 1.77 -19.45
CA PRO A 33 54.27 1.91 -20.90
C PRO A 33 54.55 0.57 -21.61
N GLU A 34 55.19 -0.37 -20.92
CA GLU A 34 55.55 -1.69 -21.44
C GLU A 34 54.34 -2.55 -21.80
N VAL A 35 53.17 -2.29 -21.19
CA VAL A 35 51.93 -3.06 -21.41
C VAL A 35 50.89 -2.34 -22.27
N GLU A 36 51.12 -1.07 -22.61
CA GLU A 36 50.16 -0.24 -23.34
C GLU A 36 49.81 -0.85 -24.72
N GLY A 37 50.84 -1.27 -25.47
CA GLY A 37 50.70 -1.86 -26.79
C GLY A 37 50.41 -3.37 -26.82
N LEU A 38 50.32 -4.03 -25.66
CA LEU A 38 50.13 -5.48 -25.60
C LEU A 38 48.67 -5.88 -25.82
N ILE A 39 48.50 -7.00 -26.52
CA ILE A 39 47.21 -7.68 -26.67
C ILE A 39 47.06 -8.66 -25.50
N GLY A 40 46.04 -8.46 -24.66
CA GLY A 40 45.78 -9.28 -23.48
C GLY A 40 44.70 -8.70 -22.56
N LEU A 41 44.26 -9.50 -21.58
CA LEU A 41 43.30 -9.08 -20.55
C LEU A 41 44.05 -8.38 -19.41
N PHE A 42 43.96 -7.06 -19.38
CA PHE A 42 44.53 -6.24 -18.30
C PHE A 42 43.46 -5.65 -17.38
N LEU A 43 42.19 -5.65 -17.81
CA LEU A 43 41.09 -5.04 -17.08
C LEU A 43 41.06 -5.50 -15.61
N ASN A 44 41.06 -4.53 -14.71
CA ASN A 44 40.80 -4.75 -13.29
C ASN A 44 39.48 -4.06 -12.90
N THR A 45 38.93 -4.39 -11.73
CA THR A 45 37.70 -3.80 -11.22
C THR A 45 37.97 -3.09 -9.89
N ILE A 46 37.48 -1.85 -9.77
CA ILE A 46 37.51 -1.07 -8.53
C ILE A 46 36.07 -0.95 -8.01
N VAL A 47 35.89 -1.05 -6.69
CA VAL A 47 34.60 -0.84 -6.05
C VAL A 47 34.49 0.62 -5.60
N MET A 48 33.53 1.35 -6.16
CA MET A 48 33.23 2.73 -5.84
C MET A 48 32.14 2.80 -4.77
N LYS A 49 32.47 3.34 -3.60
CA LYS A 49 31.55 3.51 -2.48
C LYS A 49 30.88 4.88 -2.52
N GLY A 50 29.55 4.92 -2.43
CA GLY A 50 28.75 6.13 -2.27
C GLY A 50 28.08 6.19 -0.90
N GLU A 51 28.30 7.28 -0.16
CA GLU A 51 27.73 7.50 1.18
C GLU A 51 26.73 8.68 1.19
N PHE A 52 25.50 8.39 1.61
CA PHE A 52 24.36 9.32 1.54
C PHE A 52 23.93 9.86 2.90
N GLU A 53 24.71 9.62 3.95
CA GLU A 53 24.40 10.09 5.30
C GLU A 53 24.28 11.62 5.32
N GLY A 54 23.22 12.10 5.98
CA GLY A 54 22.89 13.52 6.13
C GLY A 54 22.10 14.14 4.98
N ASP A 55 21.65 13.37 3.97
CA ASP A 55 20.96 13.87 2.77
C ASP A 55 21.72 15.04 2.10
N PRO A 56 22.97 14.80 1.64
CA PRO A 56 23.82 15.85 1.09
C PRO A 56 23.20 16.47 -0.16
N SER A 57 23.69 17.65 -0.55
CA SER A 57 23.46 18.16 -1.90
C SER A 57 24.19 17.32 -2.96
N PHE A 58 23.81 17.47 -4.24
CA PHE A 58 24.55 16.77 -5.30
C PHE A 58 26.00 17.21 -5.38
N ARG A 59 26.29 18.50 -5.15
CA ARG A 59 27.68 19.01 -5.14
C ARG A 59 28.51 18.36 -4.02
N GLU A 60 27.99 18.34 -2.80
CA GLU A 60 28.67 17.72 -1.66
C GLU A 60 28.89 16.22 -1.89
N PHE A 61 27.88 15.53 -2.42
CA PHE A 61 27.99 14.11 -2.74
C PHE A 61 29.02 13.86 -3.85
N LEU A 62 29.03 14.69 -4.90
CA LEU A 62 30.03 14.61 -5.97
C LEU A 62 31.46 14.82 -5.42
N ASP A 63 31.66 15.73 -4.49
CA ASP A 63 32.96 15.93 -3.85
C ASP A 63 33.40 14.71 -3.01
N ARG A 64 32.46 14.06 -2.31
CA ARG A 64 32.72 12.78 -1.62
C ARG A 64 33.11 11.68 -2.61
N VAL A 65 32.34 11.50 -3.69
CA VAL A 65 32.63 10.52 -4.75
C VAL A 65 33.97 10.80 -5.41
N ARG A 66 34.29 12.07 -5.68
CA ARG A 66 35.58 12.49 -6.25
C ARG A 66 36.73 12.14 -5.32
N THR A 67 36.62 12.49 -4.04
CA THR A 67 37.64 12.21 -3.03
C THR A 67 37.89 10.71 -2.94
N PHE A 68 36.83 9.90 -2.84
CA PHE A 68 36.94 8.45 -2.80
C PHE A 68 37.55 7.87 -4.08
N ALA A 69 37.09 8.30 -5.25
CA ALA A 69 37.57 7.79 -6.54
C ALA A 69 39.05 8.10 -6.78
N VAL A 70 39.51 9.31 -6.44
CA VAL A 70 40.94 9.67 -6.55
C VAL A 70 41.81 8.77 -5.67
N GLU A 71 41.41 8.53 -4.42
CA GLU A 71 42.14 7.60 -3.54
C GLU A 71 42.09 6.16 -4.06
N ALA A 72 40.93 5.69 -4.51
CA ALA A 72 40.77 4.34 -5.06
C ALA A 72 41.66 4.10 -6.29
N TYR A 73 41.81 5.09 -7.17
CA TYR A 73 42.69 4.97 -8.34
C TYR A 73 44.18 4.85 -7.99
N LYS A 74 44.63 5.34 -6.81
CA LYS A 74 46.01 5.11 -6.36
C LYS A 74 46.30 3.63 -6.06
N HIS A 75 45.24 2.85 -5.80
CA HIS A 75 45.32 1.43 -5.48
C HIS A 75 44.75 0.53 -6.60
N GLN A 76 44.57 1.06 -7.81
CA GLN A 76 43.95 0.35 -8.94
C GLN A 76 44.69 -0.91 -9.40
N GLU A 77 45.95 -1.11 -9.01
CA GLU A 77 46.74 -2.29 -9.33
C GLU A 77 46.41 -3.50 -8.44
N ALA A 78 45.73 -3.29 -7.31
CA ALA A 78 45.31 -4.37 -6.43
C ALA A 78 44.25 -5.24 -7.13
N PRO A 79 44.46 -6.55 -7.33
CA PRO A 79 43.49 -7.41 -8.00
C PRO A 79 42.17 -7.47 -7.25
N PHE A 80 41.05 -7.36 -7.97
CA PHE A 80 39.72 -7.45 -7.36
C PHE A 80 39.51 -8.77 -6.59
N GLU A 81 40.03 -9.89 -7.11
CA GLU A 81 39.94 -11.19 -6.46
C GLU A 81 40.62 -11.21 -5.09
N LYS A 82 41.73 -10.46 -4.95
CA LYS A 82 42.42 -10.30 -3.65
C LYS A 82 41.61 -9.48 -2.65
N LEU A 83 40.87 -8.48 -3.13
CA LEU A 83 39.93 -7.74 -2.28
C LEU A 83 38.78 -8.65 -1.79
N VAL A 84 38.24 -9.51 -2.67
CA VAL A 84 37.20 -10.47 -2.28
C VAL A 84 37.72 -11.48 -1.28
N GLU A 85 38.94 -12.00 -1.49
CA GLU A 85 39.61 -12.89 -0.53
C GLU A 85 39.74 -12.22 0.85
N GLU A 86 40.22 -10.98 0.93
CA GLU A 86 40.47 -10.27 2.20
C GLU A 86 39.18 -9.85 2.93
N LEU A 87 38.10 -9.54 2.20
CA LEU A 87 36.83 -9.12 2.81
C LEU A 87 35.99 -10.29 3.34
N HIS A 88 36.29 -11.53 2.93
CA HIS A 88 35.55 -12.74 3.31
C HIS A 88 34.00 -12.56 3.27
N PRO A 89 33.40 -12.03 2.19
CA PRO A 89 31.96 -11.82 2.13
C PRO A 89 31.22 -13.17 2.22
N GLN A 90 30.00 -13.16 2.77
CA GLN A 90 29.15 -14.35 2.74
C GLN A 90 28.97 -14.83 1.30
N ARG A 91 29.32 -16.09 1.06
CA ARG A 91 29.29 -16.67 -0.28
C ARG A 91 27.86 -17.05 -0.64
N ASP A 92 27.31 -16.35 -1.62
CA ASP A 92 26.01 -16.63 -2.22
C ASP A 92 26.23 -16.86 -3.72
N LEU A 93 25.89 -18.06 -4.21
CA LEU A 93 26.08 -18.40 -5.63
C LEU A 93 25.11 -17.67 -6.56
N SER A 94 24.05 -17.05 -6.01
CA SER A 94 23.08 -16.26 -6.77
C SER A 94 23.49 -14.79 -6.92
N ARG A 95 24.58 -14.34 -6.30
CA ARG A 95 24.98 -12.93 -6.26
C ARG A 95 26.46 -12.74 -6.50
N ASN A 96 26.81 -11.65 -7.17
CA ASN A 96 28.19 -11.20 -7.25
C ASN A 96 28.69 -10.75 -5.85
N PRO A 97 29.94 -11.11 -5.49
CA PRO A 97 30.52 -10.70 -4.22
C PRO A 97 30.77 -9.20 -4.21
N VAL A 98 30.58 -8.55 -3.06
CA VAL A 98 30.85 -7.12 -2.80
C VAL A 98 29.90 -6.13 -3.50
N PHE A 99 29.60 -6.29 -4.79
CA PHE A 99 28.67 -5.40 -5.52
C PHE A 99 27.86 -6.17 -6.57
N GLN A 100 26.68 -5.65 -6.91
CA GLN A 100 25.77 -6.26 -7.90
C GLN A 100 25.56 -5.39 -9.14
N VAL A 101 25.97 -4.12 -9.08
CA VAL A 101 25.76 -3.13 -10.13
C VAL A 101 27.10 -2.59 -10.62
N MET A 102 27.25 -2.46 -11.94
CA MET A 102 28.45 -1.96 -12.60
C MET A 102 28.17 -0.62 -13.31
N PHE A 103 29.16 0.27 -13.32
CA PHE A 103 29.13 1.52 -14.08
C PHE A 103 30.41 1.65 -14.91
N SER A 104 30.27 1.99 -16.18
CA SER A 104 31.41 2.22 -17.08
C SER A 104 31.24 3.50 -17.89
N LEU A 105 32.36 4.16 -18.24
CA LEU A 105 32.40 5.28 -19.18
C LEU A 105 33.48 5.03 -20.22
N GLN A 106 33.09 4.96 -21.49
CA GLN A 106 34.01 4.92 -22.62
C GLN A 106 34.18 6.33 -23.19
N ASN A 107 35.38 6.87 -23.06
CA ASN A 107 35.75 8.21 -23.56
C ASN A 107 36.91 8.16 -24.58
N VAL A 108 37.29 6.98 -25.06
CA VAL A 108 38.34 6.83 -26.08
C VAL A 108 37.75 7.09 -27.47
N PRO A 109 38.28 8.07 -28.23
CA PRO A 109 37.80 8.36 -29.57
C PRO A 109 37.87 7.12 -30.47
N ARG A 110 36.76 6.80 -31.13
CA ARG A 110 36.71 5.71 -32.09
C ARG A 110 37.27 6.23 -33.42
N THR A 111 38.53 5.95 -33.71
CA THR A 111 39.09 6.26 -35.03
C THR A 111 38.45 5.34 -36.08
N PRO A 112 37.85 5.88 -37.15
CA PRO A 112 37.31 5.05 -38.23
C PRO A 112 38.46 4.31 -38.91
N TRP A 113 38.19 3.06 -39.30
CA TRP A 113 39.15 2.26 -40.04
C TRP A 113 39.30 2.86 -41.43
N ARG A 114 40.50 3.31 -41.79
CA ARG A 114 40.81 3.78 -43.14
C ARG A 114 41.46 2.64 -43.92
N LEU A 115 40.65 1.92 -44.68
CA LEU A 115 41.10 0.87 -45.59
C LEU A 115 40.92 1.38 -47.03
N HIS A 116 41.91 1.13 -47.88
CA HIS A 116 41.92 1.67 -49.25
C HIS A 116 40.80 1.05 -50.07
N GLY A 117 39.85 1.86 -50.54
CA GLY A 117 38.72 1.40 -51.36
C GLY A 117 37.67 0.55 -50.63
N ILE A 118 37.69 0.52 -49.29
CA ILE A 118 36.74 -0.26 -48.47
C ILE A 118 36.09 0.66 -47.44
N GLU A 119 34.77 0.74 -47.48
CA GLU A 119 33.98 1.33 -46.40
C GLU A 119 33.79 0.31 -45.28
N VAL A 120 34.09 0.71 -44.05
CA VAL A 120 33.99 -0.15 -42.87
C VAL A 120 32.95 0.43 -41.94
N GLU A 121 31.87 -0.33 -41.74
CA GLU A 121 30.85 -0.03 -40.75
C GLU A 121 30.85 -1.11 -39.66
N ARG A 122 30.54 -0.72 -38.42
CA ARG A 122 30.42 -1.69 -37.33
C ARG A 122 29.07 -2.36 -37.41
N PHE A 123 29.08 -3.69 -37.49
CA PHE A 123 27.87 -4.46 -37.32
C PHE A 123 27.58 -4.64 -35.82
N PRO A 124 26.44 -4.18 -35.29
CA PRO A 124 26.10 -4.38 -33.89
C PRO A 124 25.84 -5.88 -33.64
N VAL A 125 26.61 -6.47 -32.73
CA VAL A 125 26.38 -7.83 -32.25
C VAL A 125 25.69 -7.75 -30.89
N THR A 126 24.51 -8.36 -30.79
CA THR A 126 23.80 -8.48 -29.53
C THR A 126 24.47 -9.57 -28.69
N ILE A 127 24.99 -9.18 -27.52
CA ILE A 127 25.49 -10.13 -26.52
C ILE A 127 24.36 -10.33 -25.52
N GLU A 128 23.76 -11.51 -25.49
CA GLU A 128 22.61 -11.85 -24.63
C GLU A 128 23.03 -12.39 -23.25
N VAL A 129 24.13 -11.89 -22.69
CA VAL A 129 24.65 -12.33 -21.39
C VAL A 129 24.88 -11.13 -20.49
N ALA A 130 24.06 -11.01 -19.45
CA ALA A 130 24.26 -10.04 -18.38
C ALA A 130 25.26 -10.61 -17.36
N LYS A 131 26.36 -9.87 -17.13
CA LYS A 131 27.42 -10.29 -16.16
C LYS A 131 27.14 -9.85 -14.73
N PHE A 132 26.27 -8.86 -14.58
CA PHE A 132 25.85 -8.25 -13.32
C PHE A 132 24.34 -8.12 -13.32
N ASP A 133 23.74 -7.86 -12.15
CA ASP A 133 22.29 -7.66 -12.05
C ASP A 133 21.87 -6.47 -12.93
N LEU A 134 22.69 -5.41 -12.90
CA LEU A 134 22.53 -4.21 -13.71
C LEU A 134 23.91 -3.63 -14.07
N ASN A 135 24.09 -3.21 -15.31
CA ASN A 135 25.26 -2.50 -15.79
C ASN A 135 24.83 -1.26 -16.58
N LEU A 136 25.39 -0.09 -16.25
CA LEU A 136 25.22 1.13 -17.02
C LEU A 136 26.52 1.48 -17.73
N ASP A 137 26.52 1.31 -19.06
CA ASP A 137 27.60 1.75 -19.93
C ASP A 137 27.28 3.14 -20.48
N MET A 138 28.18 4.10 -20.28
CA MET A 138 28.09 5.44 -20.85
C MET A 138 29.17 5.61 -21.93
N ILE A 139 28.83 6.30 -23.02
CA ILE A 139 29.75 6.61 -24.11
C ILE A 139 29.67 8.12 -24.38
N GLU A 140 30.83 8.76 -24.48
CA GLU A 140 30.93 10.15 -24.94
C GLU A 140 31.12 10.17 -26.46
N THR A 141 30.20 10.83 -27.16
CA THR A 141 30.19 11.00 -28.61
C THR A 141 30.33 12.47 -28.99
N GLY A 142 30.52 12.77 -30.27
CA GLY A 142 30.54 14.16 -30.75
C GLY A 142 29.20 14.90 -30.58
N GLU A 143 28.10 14.18 -30.41
CA GLU A 143 26.73 14.74 -30.27
C GLU A 143 26.26 14.80 -28.81
N GLY A 144 26.97 14.14 -27.89
CA GLY A 144 26.64 14.11 -26.47
C GLY A 144 26.93 12.77 -25.80
N LEU A 145 26.18 12.47 -24.74
CA LEU A 145 26.31 11.23 -23.98
C LEU A 145 25.27 10.21 -24.43
N GLU A 146 25.73 9.02 -24.77
CA GLU A 146 24.88 7.85 -24.99
C GLU A 146 24.99 6.91 -23.78
N GLY A 147 23.87 6.33 -23.35
CA GLY A 147 23.82 5.40 -22.23
C GLY A 147 23.13 4.10 -22.61
N ARG A 148 23.65 2.97 -22.15
CA ARG A 148 23.08 1.64 -22.35
C ARG A 148 22.99 0.89 -21.03
N PHE A 149 21.78 0.45 -20.70
CA PHE A 149 21.55 -0.50 -19.63
C PHE A 149 21.62 -1.92 -20.15
N GLU A 150 22.49 -2.73 -19.55
CA GLU A 150 22.49 -4.20 -19.63
C GLU A 150 21.98 -4.73 -18.29
N TYR A 151 21.06 -5.69 -18.29
CA TYR A 151 20.41 -6.14 -17.07
C TYR A 151 20.09 -7.63 -17.13
N ASN A 152 20.02 -8.26 -15.95
CA ASN A 152 19.57 -9.64 -15.82
C ASN A 152 18.04 -9.72 -16.00
N ALA A 153 17.60 -10.39 -17.07
CA ALA A 153 16.18 -10.54 -17.41
C ALA A 153 15.39 -11.41 -16.40
N ASP A 154 16.08 -12.21 -15.58
CA ASP A 154 15.43 -12.94 -14.47
C ASP A 154 15.07 -12.00 -13.30
N LEU A 155 15.68 -10.81 -13.24
CA LEU A 155 15.48 -9.83 -12.17
C LEU A 155 14.68 -8.60 -12.61
N PHE A 156 14.83 -8.18 -13.87
CA PHE A 156 14.21 -6.97 -14.39
C PHE A 156 13.44 -7.24 -15.69
N ASP A 157 12.23 -6.69 -15.77
CA ASP A 157 11.53 -6.55 -17.04
C ASP A 157 12.00 -5.30 -17.80
N ALA A 158 11.85 -5.32 -19.13
CA ALA A 158 12.27 -4.21 -19.99
C ALA A 158 11.63 -2.87 -19.62
N GLY A 159 10.33 -2.86 -19.26
CA GLY A 159 9.62 -1.64 -18.88
C GLY A 159 10.17 -1.01 -17.59
N SER A 160 10.66 -1.83 -16.65
CA SER A 160 11.31 -1.37 -15.42
C SER A 160 12.62 -0.65 -15.72
N ILE A 161 13.40 -1.13 -16.69
CA ILE A 161 14.65 -0.51 -17.11
C ILE A 161 14.41 0.74 -17.96
N GLU A 162 13.41 0.73 -18.83
CA GLU A 162 12.98 1.92 -19.58
C GLU A 162 12.58 3.06 -18.64
N ARG A 163 11.78 2.77 -17.60
CA ARG A 163 11.46 3.75 -16.55
C ARG A 163 12.70 4.22 -15.81
N MET A 164 13.61 3.31 -15.45
CA MET A 164 14.87 3.66 -14.79
C MET A 164 15.75 4.59 -15.65
N ALA A 165 15.80 4.36 -16.96
CA ALA A 165 16.50 5.25 -17.90
C ALA A 165 15.85 6.63 -17.97
N GLY A 166 14.50 6.69 -18.00
CA GLY A 166 13.75 7.95 -17.89
C GLY A 166 14.06 8.70 -16.60
N HIS A 167 14.08 7.99 -15.47
CA HIS A 167 14.43 8.56 -14.17
C HIS A 167 15.88 9.05 -14.11
N PHE A 168 16.83 8.30 -14.69
CA PHE A 168 18.23 8.72 -14.74
C PHE A 168 18.40 10.01 -15.52
N ARG A 169 17.71 10.16 -16.67
CA ARG A 169 17.70 11.40 -17.45
C ARG A 169 17.12 12.56 -16.65
N THR A 170 15.94 12.39 -16.04
CA THR A 170 15.31 13.44 -15.24
C THR A 170 16.17 13.85 -14.04
N LEU A 171 16.84 12.88 -13.41
CA LEU A 171 17.80 13.14 -12.34
C LEU A 171 18.97 13.98 -12.84
N LEU A 172 19.58 13.62 -13.98
CA LEU A 172 20.68 14.38 -14.59
C LEU A 172 20.29 15.82 -14.90
N GLU A 173 19.10 16.04 -15.48
CA GLU A 173 18.57 17.39 -15.73
C GLU A 173 18.37 18.17 -14.41
N GLY A 174 17.89 17.49 -13.37
CA GLY A 174 17.67 18.07 -12.04
C GLY A 174 18.97 18.51 -11.36
N VAL A 175 19.99 17.65 -11.33
CA VAL A 175 21.27 17.96 -10.68
C VAL A 175 22.05 19.05 -11.42
N VAL A 176 21.92 19.15 -12.76
CA VAL A 176 22.52 20.24 -13.54
C VAL A 176 21.85 21.59 -13.22
N ARG A 177 20.52 21.60 -13.11
CA ARG A 177 19.76 22.83 -12.83
C ARG A 177 19.94 23.33 -11.41
N SER A 178 20.14 22.43 -10.45
CA SER A 178 19.99 22.74 -9.03
C SER A 178 20.92 21.87 -8.14
N PRO A 179 22.26 21.95 -8.32
CA PRO A 179 23.21 21.06 -7.66
C PRO A 179 23.32 21.25 -6.14
N GLU A 180 22.87 22.39 -5.61
CA GLU A 180 22.90 22.70 -4.16
C GLU A 180 21.71 22.08 -3.40
N PHE A 181 20.70 21.57 -4.09
CA PHE A 181 19.55 20.98 -3.41
C PHE A 181 19.88 19.59 -2.85
N PRO A 182 19.31 19.22 -1.69
CA PRO A 182 19.45 17.87 -1.14
C PRO A 182 19.05 16.80 -2.14
N LEU A 183 19.79 15.68 -2.17
CA LEU A 183 19.55 14.57 -3.08
C LEU A 183 18.12 14.01 -2.99
N SER A 184 17.49 14.04 -1.81
CA SER A 184 16.08 13.65 -1.61
C SER A 184 15.07 14.49 -2.40
N ARG A 185 15.43 15.74 -2.72
CA ARG A 185 14.55 16.70 -3.41
C ARG A 185 14.78 16.79 -4.91
N VAL A 186 15.87 16.21 -5.42
CA VAL A 186 16.11 16.15 -6.86
C VAL A 186 15.02 15.28 -7.50
N PRO A 187 14.37 15.75 -8.58
CA PRO A 187 13.31 15.00 -9.24
C PRO A 187 13.88 13.74 -9.92
N ILE A 188 13.16 12.62 -9.76
CA ILE A 188 13.43 11.38 -10.51
C ILE A 188 12.26 11.00 -11.41
N LEU A 189 11.02 11.32 -11.02
CA LEU A 189 9.84 10.98 -11.82
C LEU A 189 9.80 11.83 -13.08
N THR A 190 9.53 11.19 -14.21
CA THR A 190 9.21 11.90 -15.45
C THR A 190 7.92 12.72 -15.29
N GLY A 191 7.68 13.67 -16.19
CA GLY A 191 6.45 14.47 -16.17
C GLY A 191 5.18 13.61 -16.29
N GLU A 192 5.22 12.57 -17.11
CA GLU A 192 4.12 11.63 -17.33
C GLU A 192 3.83 10.78 -16.08
N GLU A 193 4.87 10.24 -15.44
CA GLU A 193 4.72 9.47 -14.20
C GLU A 193 4.20 10.35 -13.08
N ARG A 194 4.70 11.59 -12.96
CA ARG A 194 4.21 12.54 -11.97
C ARG A 194 2.72 12.83 -12.16
N GLN A 195 2.28 13.02 -13.41
CA GLN A 195 0.86 13.22 -13.72
C GLN A 195 0.03 11.99 -13.37
N THR A 196 0.48 10.81 -13.77
CA THR A 196 -0.22 9.55 -13.51
C THR A 196 -0.38 9.30 -12.01
N ILE A 197 0.72 9.37 -11.26
CA ILE A 197 0.78 9.04 -9.83
C ILE A 197 0.06 10.09 -8.98
N LEU A 198 0.26 11.38 -9.26
CA LEU A 198 -0.27 12.44 -8.41
C LEU A 198 -1.69 12.84 -8.78
N VAL A 199 -2.11 12.68 -10.03
CA VAL A 199 -3.40 13.17 -10.52
C VAL A 199 -4.30 12.03 -10.98
N ASP A 200 -3.86 11.20 -11.93
CA ASP A 200 -4.78 10.25 -12.57
C ASP A 200 -5.23 9.14 -11.62
N TRP A 201 -4.31 8.57 -10.82
CA TRP A 201 -4.64 7.61 -9.78
C TRP A 201 -5.44 8.21 -8.62
N ASN A 202 -5.28 9.51 -8.37
CA ASN A 202 -5.98 10.23 -7.31
C ASN A 202 -7.27 10.92 -7.78
N ARG A 203 -7.72 10.66 -9.02
CA ARG A 203 -9.01 11.16 -9.53
C ARG A 203 -10.17 10.34 -8.98
N THR A 204 -10.25 10.25 -7.65
CA THR A 204 -11.23 9.46 -6.89
C THR A 204 -12.44 10.28 -6.41
N ARG A 205 -12.47 11.58 -6.73
CA ARG A 205 -13.58 12.48 -6.36
C ARG A 205 -14.87 11.98 -7.01
N THR A 206 -15.80 11.54 -6.17
CA THR A 206 -17.16 11.16 -6.54
C THR A 206 -18.12 11.90 -5.63
N GLU A 207 -19.24 12.39 -6.16
CA GLU A 207 -20.29 13.00 -5.35
C GLU A 207 -21.12 11.90 -4.68
N TYR A 208 -21.24 11.96 -3.36
CA TYR A 208 -22.09 11.08 -2.57
C TYR A 208 -22.97 11.91 -1.64
N ARG A 209 -24.13 11.35 -1.27
CA ARG A 209 -25.06 12.00 -0.36
C ARG A 209 -24.48 12.03 1.05
N THR A 210 -24.23 13.25 1.55
CA THR A 210 -23.76 13.50 2.92
C THR A 210 -24.86 14.09 3.80
N ASP A 211 -26.07 14.24 3.29
CA ASP A 211 -27.20 14.84 3.99
C ASP A 211 -27.88 13.88 4.98
N ARG A 212 -27.47 12.60 5.02
CA ARG A 212 -28.06 11.58 5.89
C ARG A 212 -27.01 10.74 6.60
N ALA A 213 -27.33 10.38 7.83
CA ALA A 213 -26.59 9.40 8.60
C ALA A 213 -26.90 7.96 8.17
N ILE A 214 -26.04 7.01 8.57
CA ILE A 214 -26.18 5.60 8.20
C ILE A 214 -27.52 5.01 8.66
N HIS A 215 -27.93 5.31 9.89
CA HIS A 215 -29.20 4.82 10.42
C HIS A 215 -30.40 5.41 9.68
N GLU A 216 -30.35 6.67 9.25
CA GLU A 216 -31.40 7.31 8.44
C GLU A 216 -31.50 6.69 7.04
N LEU A 217 -30.38 6.21 6.47
CA LEU A 217 -30.41 5.44 5.22
C LEU A 217 -31.12 4.10 5.40
N ILE A 218 -30.92 3.45 6.55
CA ILE A 218 -31.62 2.20 6.90
C ILE A 218 -33.11 2.47 7.12
N GLU A 219 -33.48 3.52 7.83
CA GLU A 219 -34.87 3.93 8.04
C GLU A 219 -35.60 4.17 6.72
N HIS A 220 -34.96 4.86 5.79
CA HIS A 220 -35.52 5.06 4.45
C HIS A 220 -35.64 3.75 3.65
N GLN A 221 -34.77 2.77 3.89
CA GLN A 221 -34.90 1.44 3.28
C GLN A 221 -36.06 0.64 3.90
N VAL A 222 -36.33 0.80 5.21
CA VAL A 222 -37.48 0.20 5.90
C VAL A 222 -38.79 0.67 5.28
N GLU A 223 -38.90 1.96 4.95
CA GLU A 223 -40.09 2.53 4.27
C GLU A 223 -40.29 1.94 2.86
N ARG A 224 -39.20 1.59 2.17
CA ARG A 224 -39.24 1.10 0.79
C ARG A 224 -39.53 -0.39 0.68
N THR A 225 -38.88 -1.20 1.51
CA THR A 225 -38.96 -2.67 1.45
C THR A 225 -38.94 -3.26 2.86
N PRO A 226 -40.00 -3.09 3.66
CA PRO A 226 -40.00 -3.47 5.08
C PRO A 226 -39.74 -4.97 5.28
N ASP A 227 -40.39 -5.81 4.48
CA ASP A 227 -40.36 -7.28 4.61
C ASP A 227 -39.10 -7.93 4.00
N ALA A 228 -38.23 -7.17 3.34
CA ALA A 228 -37.01 -7.71 2.78
C ALA A 228 -36.00 -8.04 3.90
N VAL A 229 -35.26 -9.14 3.75
CA VAL A 229 -34.23 -9.54 4.71
C VAL A 229 -33.12 -8.48 4.76
N ALA A 230 -32.90 -7.90 5.93
CA ALA A 230 -31.85 -6.92 6.20
C ALA A 230 -30.58 -7.56 6.75
N ALA A 231 -30.73 -8.55 7.63
CA ALA A 231 -29.62 -9.26 8.26
C ALA A 231 -29.95 -10.75 8.44
N TRP A 232 -28.94 -11.60 8.36
CA TRP A 232 -29.03 -13.01 8.73
C TRP A 232 -27.85 -13.41 9.61
N TYR A 233 -28.06 -14.41 10.46
CA TYR A 233 -27.00 -15.08 11.19
C TYR A 233 -27.41 -16.53 11.42
N GLU A 234 -26.56 -17.47 11.00
CA GLU A 234 -26.87 -18.91 11.04
C GLU A 234 -28.19 -19.23 10.31
N GLU A 235 -29.19 -19.75 11.02
CA GLU A 235 -30.51 -20.09 10.47
C GLU A 235 -31.55 -18.97 10.64
N ASP A 236 -31.19 -17.92 11.40
CA ASP A 236 -32.08 -16.82 11.73
C ASP A 236 -31.89 -15.61 10.80
N SER A 237 -32.97 -14.86 10.60
CA SER A 237 -32.94 -13.62 9.82
C SER A 237 -33.88 -12.57 10.39
N LEU A 238 -33.56 -11.30 10.09
CA LEU A 238 -34.40 -10.15 10.38
C LEU A 238 -34.69 -9.41 9.08
N SER A 239 -35.96 -9.09 8.87
CA SER A 239 -36.39 -8.10 7.89
C SER A 239 -35.92 -6.69 8.26
N TYR A 240 -35.99 -5.75 7.31
CA TYR A 240 -35.70 -4.34 7.59
C TYR A 240 -36.61 -3.80 8.71
N SER A 241 -37.91 -4.08 8.66
CA SER A 241 -38.85 -3.64 9.70
C SER A 241 -38.52 -4.22 11.07
N GLU A 242 -38.16 -5.50 11.16
CA GLU A 242 -37.83 -6.13 12.45
C GLU A 242 -36.52 -5.59 13.02
N LEU A 243 -35.47 -5.48 12.19
CA LEU A 243 -34.19 -4.92 12.63
C LEU A 243 -34.36 -3.48 13.12
N ASN A 244 -35.11 -2.65 12.39
CA ASN A 244 -35.35 -1.26 12.75
C ASN A 244 -36.16 -1.14 14.04
N ALA A 245 -37.23 -1.91 14.20
CA ALA A 245 -38.06 -1.92 15.40
C ALA A 245 -37.24 -2.30 16.65
N ARG A 246 -36.44 -3.37 16.56
CA ARG A 246 -35.55 -3.79 17.67
C ARG A 246 -34.51 -2.72 17.98
N ALA A 247 -33.85 -2.16 16.96
CA ALA A 247 -32.85 -1.11 17.15
C ALA A 247 -33.45 0.17 17.73
N ASN A 248 -34.69 0.53 17.38
CA ASN A 248 -35.39 1.67 17.94
C ASN A 248 -35.64 1.50 19.44
N ARG A 249 -36.09 0.31 19.88
CA ARG A 249 -36.27 0.04 21.31
C ARG A 249 -34.96 0.13 22.08
N VAL A 250 -33.88 -0.42 21.52
CA VAL A 250 -32.53 -0.28 22.08
C VAL A 250 -32.13 1.19 22.18
N ALA A 251 -32.37 1.99 21.12
CA ALA A 251 -32.04 3.40 21.11
C ALA A 251 -32.80 4.19 22.19
N HIS A 252 -34.11 3.98 22.34
CA HIS A 252 -34.90 4.60 23.41
C HIS A 252 -34.44 4.16 24.80
N GLY A 253 -34.10 2.88 24.97
CA GLY A 253 -33.52 2.38 26.22
C GLY A 253 -32.18 3.03 26.56
N LEU A 254 -31.32 3.27 25.56
CA LEU A 254 -30.05 3.98 25.72
C LEU A 254 -30.26 5.45 26.08
N ILE A 255 -31.22 6.13 25.42
CA ILE A 255 -31.58 7.52 25.71
C ILE A 255 -32.09 7.64 27.16
N GLU A 256 -33.00 6.77 27.58
CA GLU A 256 -33.49 6.70 28.96
C GLU A 256 -32.37 6.36 29.96
N ALA A 257 -31.39 5.56 29.52
CA ALA A 257 -30.21 5.27 30.31
C ALA A 257 -29.22 6.45 30.45
N GLY A 258 -29.47 7.54 29.72
CA GLY A 258 -28.72 8.80 29.81
C GLY A 258 -27.69 9.01 28.70
N VAL A 259 -27.66 8.16 27.66
CA VAL A 259 -26.78 8.33 26.50
C VAL A 259 -27.11 9.64 25.78
N LYS A 260 -26.09 10.45 25.55
CA LYS A 260 -26.17 11.70 24.79
C LYS A 260 -25.39 11.56 23.48
N ARG A 261 -25.64 12.51 22.58
CA ARG A 261 -24.93 12.61 21.31
C ARG A 261 -23.41 12.68 21.54
N GLY A 262 -22.68 11.76 20.91
CA GLY A 262 -21.22 11.64 21.01
C GLY A 262 -20.72 10.79 22.18
N ASP A 263 -21.60 10.30 23.07
CA ASP A 263 -21.19 9.41 24.15
C ASP A 263 -20.74 8.06 23.59
N ILE A 264 -19.63 7.53 24.11
CA ILE A 264 -19.11 6.23 23.71
C ILE A 264 -19.91 5.14 24.41
N VAL A 265 -20.42 4.18 23.64
CA VAL A 265 -21.14 3.01 24.14
C VAL A 265 -20.38 1.75 23.73
N PRO A 266 -19.65 1.12 24.68
CA PRO A 266 -19.10 -0.22 24.48
C PRO A 266 -20.19 -1.23 24.14
N LEU A 267 -19.97 -1.99 23.08
CA LEU A 267 -20.78 -3.12 22.66
C LEU A 267 -19.94 -4.40 22.83
N PHE A 268 -20.23 -5.16 23.88
CA PHE A 268 -19.48 -6.34 24.26
C PHE A 268 -20.17 -7.63 23.84
N GLY A 269 -19.42 -8.50 23.15
CA GLY A 269 -19.91 -9.80 22.68
C GLY A 269 -19.34 -10.15 21.32
N ASP A 270 -19.78 -11.28 20.78
CA ASP A 270 -19.42 -11.70 19.43
C ASP A 270 -20.48 -11.28 18.40
N ARG A 271 -20.23 -11.65 17.14
CA ARG A 271 -21.13 -11.34 16.02
C ARG A 271 -22.45 -12.10 16.16
N SER A 272 -23.56 -11.37 16.13
CA SER A 272 -24.93 -11.91 16.13
C SER A 272 -25.91 -10.89 15.53
N LEU A 273 -27.18 -11.27 15.39
CA LEU A 273 -28.24 -10.32 15.03
C LEU A 273 -28.40 -9.23 16.10
N ASP A 274 -28.21 -9.56 17.38
CA ASP A 274 -28.24 -8.59 18.48
C ASP A 274 -27.07 -7.63 18.43
N PHE A 275 -25.89 -8.07 18.00
CA PHE A 275 -24.73 -7.19 17.81
C PHE A 275 -25.04 -6.10 16.77
N VAL A 276 -25.59 -6.48 15.60
CA VAL A 276 -25.97 -5.52 14.56
C VAL A 276 -27.10 -4.60 15.04
N THR A 277 -28.08 -5.16 15.77
CA THR A 277 -29.16 -4.39 16.41
C THR A 277 -28.61 -3.36 17.39
N GLY A 278 -27.62 -3.75 18.21
CA GLY A 278 -26.94 -2.87 19.16
C GLY A 278 -26.17 -1.75 18.49
N VAL A 279 -25.41 -2.05 17.43
CA VAL A 279 -24.74 -1.01 16.62
C VAL A 279 -25.75 0.01 16.11
N LEU A 280 -26.84 -0.44 15.50
CA LEU A 280 -27.87 0.46 14.95
C LEU A 280 -28.57 1.26 16.04
N GLY A 281 -28.89 0.63 17.18
CA GLY A 281 -29.51 1.29 18.33
C GLY A 281 -28.63 2.38 18.94
N ILE A 282 -27.32 2.13 19.07
CA ILE A 282 -26.34 3.12 19.55
C ILE A 282 -26.30 4.33 18.60
N LEU A 283 -26.20 4.09 17.28
CA LEU A 283 -26.18 5.17 16.30
C LEU A 283 -27.47 6.01 16.32
N LYS A 284 -28.64 5.36 16.44
CA LYS A 284 -29.95 6.01 16.57
C LYS A 284 -30.09 6.82 17.87
N ALA A 285 -29.44 6.39 18.96
CA ALA A 285 -29.34 7.15 20.20
C ALA A 285 -28.35 8.34 20.10
N GLY A 286 -27.64 8.47 18.98
CA GLY A 286 -26.58 9.47 18.78
C GLY A 286 -25.25 9.11 19.42
N GLY A 287 -25.10 7.90 19.93
CA GLY A 287 -23.88 7.41 20.56
C GLY A 287 -22.84 6.91 19.54
N VAL A 288 -21.63 6.70 20.04
CA VAL A 288 -20.48 6.18 19.31
C VAL A 288 -20.27 4.73 19.71
N TYR A 289 -20.51 3.78 18.82
CA TYR A 289 -20.33 2.38 19.19
C TYR A 289 -18.84 2.02 19.28
N LEU A 290 -18.46 1.32 20.35
CA LEU A 290 -17.12 0.78 20.55
C LEU A 290 -17.22 -0.75 20.61
N PRO A 291 -16.87 -1.46 19.53
CA PRO A 291 -16.97 -2.92 19.53
C PRO A 291 -15.86 -3.52 20.39
N VAL A 292 -16.22 -4.38 21.34
CA VAL A 292 -15.28 -5.12 22.19
C VAL A 292 -15.62 -6.62 22.11
N GLU A 293 -14.81 -7.37 21.37
CA GLU A 293 -15.02 -8.80 21.18
C GLU A 293 -14.75 -9.59 22.47
N ALA A 294 -15.62 -10.56 22.78
CA ALA A 294 -15.46 -11.41 23.96
C ALA A 294 -14.20 -12.30 23.88
N SER A 295 -13.75 -12.62 22.67
CA SER A 295 -12.51 -13.38 22.44
C SER A 295 -11.21 -12.63 22.76
N LEU A 296 -11.28 -11.31 23.05
CA LEU A 296 -10.07 -10.55 23.42
C LEU A 296 -9.52 -11.01 24.77
N PRO A 297 -8.19 -11.06 24.95
CA PRO A 297 -7.61 -11.30 26.27
C PRO A 297 -8.16 -10.31 27.30
N ARG A 298 -8.61 -10.80 28.46
CA ARG A 298 -9.32 -10.00 29.49
C ARG A 298 -8.60 -8.70 29.86
N GLY A 299 -7.27 -8.71 29.96
CA GLY A 299 -6.47 -7.50 30.22
C GLY A 299 -6.59 -6.44 29.11
N ARG A 300 -6.66 -6.87 27.84
CA ARG A 300 -6.85 -5.98 26.69
C ARG A 300 -8.26 -5.42 26.63
N ALA A 301 -9.27 -6.26 26.87
CA ALA A 301 -10.66 -5.81 26.91
C ALA A 301 -10.85 -4.78 28.03
N ARG A 302 -10.36 -5.06 29.25
CA ARG A 302 -10.40 -4.12 30.38
C ARG A 302 -9.76 -2.78 30.06
N PHE A 303 -8.56 -2.77 29.48
CA PHE A 303 -7.91 -1.53 29.04
C PHE A 303 -8.80 -0.70 28.12
N ILE A 304 -9.46 -1.34 27.15
CA ILE A 304 -10.36 -0.66 26.20
C ILE A 304 -11.54 -0.03 26.93
N PHE A 305 -12.14 -0.74 27.88
CA PHE A 305 -13.25 -0.21 28.69
C PHE A 305 -12.83 0.97 29.56
N GLU A 306 -11.71 0.84 30.26
CA GLU A 306 -11.17 1.89 31.15
C GLU A 306 -10.80 3.15 30.36
N ASP A 307 -10.15 3.00 29.21
CA ASP A 307 -9.76 4.12 28.34
C ASP A 307 -10.96 4.78 27.64
N ALA A 308 -12.03 4.02 27.35
CA ALA A 308 -13.27 4.55 26.81
C ALA A 308 -14.06 5.39 27.82
N GLY A 309 -13.89 5.15 29.13
CA GLY A 309 -14.51 5.92 30.20
C GLY A 309 -16.04 5.91 30.21
N SER A 310 -16.67 4.93 29.54
CA SER A 310 -18.13 4.85 29.47
C SER A 310 -18.71 4.26 30.77
N PRO A 311 -19.75 4.87 31.37
CA PRO A 311 -20.38 4.35 32.59
C PRO A 311 -21.34 3.17 32.32
N LEU A 312 -21.55 2.81 31.05
CA LEU A 312 -22.48 1.75 30.65
C LEU A 312 -21.87 0.86 29.57
N CYS A 313 -22.44 -0.33 29.41
CA CYS A 313 -22.10 -1.25 28.35
C CYS A 313 -23.36 -1.90 27.81
N LEU A 314 -23.43 -2.02 26.49
CA LEU A 314 -24.44 -2.79 25.80
C LEU A 314 -23.89 -4.20 25.54
N THR A 315 -24.65 -5.24 25.85
CA THR A 315 -24.23 -6.64 25.66
C THR A 315 -25.45 -7.57 25.59
N THR A 316 -25.25 -8.88 25.45
CA THR A 316 -26.32 -9.88 25.58
C THR A 316 -26.19 -10.64 26.89
N ARG A 317 -27.27 -11.31 27.32
CA ARG A 317 -27.31 -12.08 28.57
C ARG A 317 -26.18 -13.11 28.63
N GLY A 318 -25.83 -13.72 27.50
CA GLY A 318 -24.75 -14.71 27.37
C GLY A 318 -23.37 -14.18 27.75
N TYR A 319 -23.08 -12.90 27.46
CA TYR A 319 -21.78 -12.27 27.73
C TYR A 319 -21.77 -11.39 28.99
N SER A 320 -22.93 -11.12 29.59
CA SER A 320 -23.07 -10.26 30.77
C SER A 320 -22.15 -10.62 31.95
N ARG A 321 -21.83 -11.91 32.12
CA ARG A 321 -20.96 -12.42 33.20
C ARG A 321 -19.46 -12.36 32.88
N ASP A 322 -19.11 -12.22 31.60
CA ASP A 322 -17.72 -12.25 31.12
C ASP A 322 -17.09 -10.86 30.99
N LEU A 323 -17.83 -9.82 31.39
CA LEU A 323 -17.36 -8.43 31.32
C LEU A 323 -16.00 -8.26 32.02
N PRO A 324 -15.07 -7.50 31.41
CA PRO A 324 -13.71 -7.39 31.89
C PRO A 324 -13.52 -6.35 33.01
N VAL A 325 -14.55 -5.55 33.29
CA VAL A 325 -14.60 -4.48 34.31
C VAL A 325 -15.85 -4.64 35.19
N GLU A 326 -15.73 -4.19 36.44
CA GLU A 326 -16.82 -4.13 37.42
C GLU A 326 -17.44 -2.71 37.43
N ASP A 327 -18.58 -2.51 38.07
CA ASP A 327 -19.26 -1.21 38.23
C ASP A 327 -19.77 -0.51 36.95
N LEU A 328 -20.06 -1.26 35.89
CA LEU A 328 -20.76 -0.74 34.72
C LEU A 328 -22.28 -0.93 34.83
N ARG A 329 -23.05 0.05 34.34
CA ARG A 329 -24.46 -0.17 34.03
C ARG A 329 -24.57 -1.06 32.79
N VAL A 330 -24.88 -2.33 32.99
CA VAL A 330 -25.04 -3.31 31.91
C VAL A 330 -26.46 -3.23 31.35
N LEU A 331 -26.59 -3.02 30.04
CA LEU A 331 -27.85 -3.04 29.32
C LEU A 331 -27.86 -4.27 28.39
N LEU A 332 -28.91 -5.08 28.49
CA LEU A 332 -29.05 -6.32 27.72
C LEU A 332 -29.90 -6.08 26.46
N ILE A 333 -29.35 -6.38 25.29
CA ILE A 333 -30.02 -6.21 23.97
C ILE A 333 -31.07 -7.28 23.74
N ASP A 334 -30.88 -8.46 24.33
CA ASP A 334 -31.70 -9.66 24.20
C ASP A 334 -32.71 -9.82 25.36
N GLU A 335 -32.91 -8.79 26.18
CA GLU A 335 -33.88 -8.80 27.29
C GLU A 335 -35.17 -8.06 26.91
N GLU A 336 -36.12 -8.81 26.35
CA GLU A 336 -37.40 -8.28 25.87
C GLU A 336 -38.23 -7.66 27.00
N GLU A 337 -38.18 -8.18 28.23
CA GLU A 337 -38.92 -7.60 29.37
C GLU A 337 -38.48 -6.16 29.68
N TRP A 338 -37.20 -5.83 29.46
CA TRP A 338 -36.65 -4.49 29.61
C TRP A 338 -36.93 -3.61 28.39
N LEU A 339 -36.88 -4.17 27.18
CA LEU A 339 -37.01 -3.41 25.94
C LEU A 339 -38.46 -3.18 25.47
N ALA A 340 -39.38 -4.08 25.78
CA ALA A 340 -40.77 -4.05 25.32
C ALA A 340 -41.55 -2.77 25.71
N PRO A 341 -41.29 -2.12 26.87
CA PRO A 341 -41.94 -0.86 27.21
C PRO A 341 -41.53 0.33 26.33
N PHE A 342 -40.37 0.25 25.66
CA PHE A 342 -39.90 1.33 24.81
C PHE A 342 -40.57 1.30 23.42
N PRO A 343 -40.82 2.47 22.81
CA PRO A 343 -41.43 2.52 21.50
C PRO A 343 -40.50 1.94 20.42
N ASP A 344 -41.09 1.33 19.39
CA ASP A 344 -40.39 0.83 18.21
C ASP A 344 -40.29 1.86 17.08
N THR A 345 -40.69 3.10 17.33
CA THR A 345 -40.60 4.24 16.40
C THR A 345 -39.21 4.87 16.42
N ASN A 346 -38.74 5.38 15.28
CA ASN A 346 -37.42 6.03 15.18
C ASN A 346 -37.31 7.21 16.17
N PRO A 347 -36.23 7.27 16.98
CA PRO A 347 -35.97 8.44 17.82
C PRO A 347 -35.80 9.71 16.97
N ALA A 348 -36.46 10.80 17.37
CA ALA A 348 -36.36 12.09 16.70
C ALA A 348 -35.18 12.91 17.24
N LEU A 349 -33.95 12.43 17.04
CA LEU A 349 -32.73 13.12 17.46
C LEU A 349 -32.05 13.84 16.27
N PRO A 350 -31.50 15.04 16.47
CA PRO A 350 -30.75 15.71 15.42
C PRO A 350 -29.35 15.10 15.28
N HIS A 351 -28.98 14.70 14.07
CA HIS A 351 -27.65 14.16 13.74
C HIS A 351 -26.88 15.11 12.82
N SER A 352 -25.56 15.07 12.91
CA SER A 352 -24.65 15.67 11.93
C SER A 352 -23.84 14.59 11.23
N PRO A 353 -23.54 14.75 9.93
CA PRO A 353 -22.59 13.89 9.22
C PRO A 353 -21.19 13.88 9.87
N GLU A 354 -20.85 14.92 10.61
CA GLU A 354 -19.57 15.03 11.34
C GLU A 354 -19.58 14.33 12.70
N ASP A 355 -20.74 13.83 13.16
CA ASP A 355 -20.78 13.10 14.42
C ASP A 355 -19.94 11.82 14.33
N PRO A 356 -19.20 11.46 15.38
CA PRO A 356 -18.51 10.18 15.41
C PRO A 356 -19.52 9.02 15.35
N ALA A 357 -19.29 8.06 14.45
CA ALA A 357 -20.11 6.85 14.35
C ALA A 357 -19.57 5.73 15.24
N TYR A 358 -18.24 5.58 15.27
CA TYR A 358 -17.58 4.52 16.01
C TYR A 358 -16.21 4.94 16.55
N MET A 359 -15.77 4.19 17.55
CA MET A 359 -14.43 4.20 18.10
C MET A 359 -13.84 2.80 17.97
N ILE A 360 -12.67 2.67 17.34
CA ILE A 360 -11.99 1.38 17.19
C ILE A 360 -10.55 1.47 17.71
N TYR A 361 -10.12 0.44 18.44
CA TYR A 361 -8.73 0.29 18.88
C TYR A 361 -7.92 -0.47 17.84
N THR A 362 -6.80 0.13 17.43
CA THR A 362 -5.86 -0.52 16.51
C THR A 362 -4.60 -0.95 17.26
N SER A 363 -4.11 -2.16 16.97
CA SER A 363 -2.82 -2.62 17.49
C SER A 363 -1.70 -1.85 16.81
N VAL A 364 -0.97 -1.04 17.57
CA VAL A 364 0.29 -0.44 17.11
C VAL A 364 1.42 -1.33 17.63
N PRO A 365 2.30 -1.89 16.77
CA PRO A 365 3.32 -2.86 17.18
C PRO A 365 4.29 -2.41 18.28
N GLN A 366 4.35 -1.12 18.60
CA GLN A 366 5.30 -0.54 19.55
C GLN A 366 4.66 0.48 20.52
N ALA A 367 3.33 0.54 20.62
CA ALA A 367 2.66 1.46 21.54
C ALA A 367 1.37 0.86 22.11
N SER A 368 0.94 1.38 23.27
CA SER A 368 -0.41 1.16 23.79
C SER A 368 -1.44 1.41 22.68
N PRO A 369 -2.47 0.57 22.56
CA PRO A 369 -3.41 0.67 21.46
C PRO A 369 -4.10 2.02 21.48
N ARG A 370 -4.24 2.62 20.29
CA ARG A 370 -4.82 3.96 20.13
C ARG A 370 -6.23 3.86 19.60
N ALA A 371 -7.11 4.62 20.23
CA ALA A 371 -8.45 4.86 19.73
C ALA A 371 -8.43 5.70 18.46
N ARG A 372 -9.30 5.35 17.51
CA ARG A 372 -9.58 6.13 16.30
C ARG A 372 -11.08 6.31 16.18
N PHE A 373 -11.49 7.56 15.96
CA PHE A 373 -12.87 7.93 15.65
C PHE A 373 -13.04 8.05 14.14
N ALA A 374 -14.20 7.65 13.64
CA ALA A 374 -14.61 7.95 12.28
C ALA A 374 -15.96 8.67 12.27
N PRO A 375 -16.11 9.76 11.50
CA PRO A 375 -17.39 10.44 11.39
C PRO A 375 -18.39 9.60 10.60
N ILE A 376 -19.67 9.88 10.80
CA ILE A 376 -20.79 9.28 10.07
C ILE A 376 -20.60 9.47 8.55
N ALA A 377 -20.17 10.65 8.09
CA ALA A 377 -20.00 10.96 6.67
C ALA A 377 -18.99 10.01 6.00
N ALA A 378 -17.81 9.82 6.60
CA ALA A 378 -16.79 8.91 6.08
C ALA A 378 -17.26 7.45 6.06
N SER A 379 -18.08 7.08 7.04
CA SER A 379 -18.65 5.74 7.16
C SER A 379 -19.77 5.51 6.11
N SER A 380 -20.60 6.51 5.85
CA SER A 380 -21.60 6.52 4.77
C SER A 380 -20.92 6.39 3.41
N THR A 381 -19.82 7.11 3.16
CA THR A 381 -19.03 6.97 1.92
C THR A 381 -18.53 5.55 1.73
N TRP A 382 -17.96 4.95 2.79
CA TRP A 382 -17.42 3.60 2.73
C TRP A 382 -18.50 2.56 2.41
N CYS A 383 -19.66 2.66 3.08
CA CYS A 383 -20.81 1.79 2.84
C CYS A 383 -21.33 1.91 1.39
N TRP A 384 -21.45 3.13 0.87
CA TRP A 384 -21.85 3.40 -0.51
C TRP A 384 -20.86 2.85 -1.55
N THR A 385 -19.55 3.07 -1.36
CA THR A 385 -18.53 2.57 -2.30
C THR A 385 -18.45 1.05 -2.33
N SER A 386 -18.61 0.39 -1.19
CA SER A 386 -18.63 -1.07 -1.08
C SER A 386 -19.90 -1.68 -1.68
N ALA A 387 -21.04 -0.98 -1.57
CA ALA A 387 -22.29 -1.41 -2.20
C ALA A 387 -22.25 -1.30 -3.74
N CYS A 388 -21.60 -0.27 -4.29
CA CYS A 388 -21.61 0.02 -5.74
C CYS A 388 -20.37 -0.47 -6.52
N GLY A 389 -19.23 -0.75 -5.86
CA GLY A 389 -17.91 -0.84 -6.54
C GLY A 389 -17.22 -2.20 -6.58
N SER A 390 -17.45 -3.09 -5.62
CA SER A 390 -16.83 -4.42 -5.58
C SER A 390 -17.48 -5.24 -4.48
N GLY A 391 -17.68 -6.55 -4.66
CA GLY A 391 -18.27 -7.46 -3.66
C GLY A 391 -17.42 -7.67 -2.40
N SER A 392 -17.02 -6.58 -1.74
CA SER A 392 -16.23 -6.51 -0.51
C SER A 392 -17.08 -5.85 0.58
N ASP A 393 -17.25 -6.58 1.69
CA ASP A 393 -18.25 -6.32 2.74
C ASP A 393 -18.11 -4.96 3.45
N PRO A 394 -19.23 -4.27 3.75
CA PRO A 394 -19.24 -2.87 4.18
C PRO A 394 -19.15 -2.59 5.69
N MET A 395 -18.90 -3.56 6.60
CA MET A 395 -18.75 -3.23 8.04
C MET A 395 -17.76 -4.12 8.81
N THR A 396 -16.46 -3.86 8.67
CA THR A 396 -15.46 -3.79 9.77
C THR A 396 -14.05 -3.61 9.19
N PRO A 397 -13.23 -2.67 9.69
CA PRO A 397 -11.83 -2.57 9.31
C PRO A 397 -11.00 -3.57 10.14
N SER A 398 -11.09 -4.87 9.83
CA SER A 398 -10.09 -5.84 10.28
C SER A 398 -9.39 -6.46 9.07
N ARG A 399 -8.06 -6.43 9.09
CA ARG A 399 -7.21 -7.00 8.04
C ARG A 399 -7.47 -8.50 7.93
N SER A 400 -8.14 -8.92 6.88
CA SER A 400 -7.86 -10.22 6.27
C SER A 400 -7.78 -10.03 4.75
N THR A 401 -6.59 -10.35 4.23
CA THR A 401 -6.17 -10.23 2.84
C THR A 401 -7.05 -11.06 1.89
N PHE A 402 -7.48 -10.43 0.79
CA PHE A 402 -8.16 -11.05 -0.35
C PHE A 402 -7.17 -11.88 -1.19
N ARG A 403 -7.60 -13.06 -1.68
CA ARG A 403 -7.19 -13.61 -2.98
C ARG A 403 -8.42 -14.19 -3.68
N SER A 404 -8.56 -13.84 -4.95
CA SER A 404 -9.58 -14.35 -5.86
C SER A 404 -9.30 -15.81 -6.25
N ALA A 405 -10.32 -16.65 -6.22
CA ALA A 405 -10.42 -17.83 -7.08
C ALA A 405 -11.91 -18.13 -7.34
N SER A 406 -12.23 -18.24 -8.62
CA SER A 406 -13.50 -18.69 -9.20
C SER A 406 -13.95 -20.04 -8.65
N THR A 407 -15.24 -20.16 -8.35
CA THR A 407 -16.01 -21.42 -8.21
C THR A 407 -15.45 -22.47 -7.24
N ALA A 408 -15.99 -22.54 -6.02
CA ALA A 408 -16.70 -23.72 -5.48
C ALA A 408 -16.82 -23.71 -3.94
N ARG A 409 -18.02 -24.12 -3.48
CA ARG A 409 -18.43 -24.61 -2.15
C ARG A 409 -18.45 -23.62 -0.97
N CYS A 410 -19.70 -23.31 -0.57
CA CYS A 410 -20.09 -22.88 0.77
C CYS A 410 -19.38 -23.69 1.85
N THR A 411 -18.59 -23.00 2.67
CA THR A 411 -18.42 -23.31 4.10
C THR A 411 -17.89 -22.06 4.82
N ARG A 412 -18.44 -21.81 6.02
CA ARG A 412 -18.05 -20.87 7.10
C ARG A 412 -18.78 -19.50 7.20
N SER A 413 -19.67 -19.45 8.19
CA SER A 413 -19.88 -18.40 9.19
C SER A 413 -19.45 -16.97 8.83
N SER A 414 -20.29 -16.27 8.06
CA SER A 414 -20.19 -14.82 7.87
C SER A 414 -21.59 -14.20 7.82
N CYS A 415 -21.85 -13.18 8.66
CA CYS A 415 -22.98 -12.27 8.45
C CYS A 415 -22.77 -11.55 7.11
N ARG A 416 -23.78 -11.50 6.25
CA ARG A 416 -23.77 -10.70 5.02
C ARG A 416 -24.94 -9.72 5.01
N TRP A 417 -24.69 -8.51 4.52
CA TRP A 417 -25.69 -7.48 4.25
C TRP A 417 -25.91 -7.37 2.74
N PHE A 418 -27.16 -7.15 2.31
CA PHE A 418 -27.50 -6.87 0.91
C PHE A 418 -28.07 -5.46 0.77
N PRO A 419 -27.42 -4.54 0.03
CA PRO A 419 -28.10 -3.38 -0.50
C PRO A 419 -29.03 -3.86 -1.63
N GLY A 420 -30.32 -3.59 -1.50
CA GLY A 420 -31.32 -3.97 -2.51
C GLY A 420 -31.15 -3.19 -3.80
N ASP A 421 -30.45 -3.78 -4.79
CA ASP A 421 -30.37 -3.23 -6.14
C ASP A 421 -31.67 -3.48 -6.92
N GLY A 422 -32.46 -2.42 -7.07
CA GLY A 422 -33.56 -2.37 -8.01
C GLY A 422 -33.11 -1.78 -9.35
N SER A 423 -32.54 -2.59 -10.25
CA SER A 423 -32.73 -2.47 -11.72
C SER A 423 -31.89 -3.47 -12.52
N SER A 424 -32.55 -4.47 -13.13
CA SER A 424 -32.34 -4.83 -14.54
C SER A 424 -33.21 -6.03 -14.93
N SER A 425 -34.43 -5.75 -15.39
CA SER A 425 -35.11 -6.66 -16.29
C SER A 425 -34.40 -6.60 -17.65
N ARG A 426 -33.61 -7.64 -17.98
CA ARG A 426 -33.16 -7.88 -19.36
C ARG A 426 -33.74 -9.18 -19.88
N ASN A 427 -34.61 -9.01 -20.88
CA ASN A 427 -35.19 -10.00 -21.76
C ASN A 427 -34.21 -11.13 -22.12
N ARG A 428 -34.59 -12.37 -21.82
CA ARG A 428 -34.05 -13.56 -22.48
C ARG A 428 -34.76 -13.75 -23.82
N THR A 429 -34.19 -13.24 -24.90
CA THR A 429 -34.46 -13.77 -26.24
C THR A 429 -33.60 -15.00 -26.49
N SER A 430 -34.27 -16.13 -26.68
CA SER A 430 -33.69 -17.39 -27.11
C SER A 430 -33.17 -17.32 -28.54
N THR A 431 -31.90 -17.65 -28.77
CA THR A 431 -31.42 -18.05 -30.10
C THR A 431 -30.78 -19.43 -30.01
N ARG A 432 -31.52 -20.36 -30.62
CA ARG A 432 -31.26 -21.77 -30.84
C ARG A 432 -30.10 -21.88 -31.86
N LYS A 433 -28.93 -22.39 -31.45
CA LYS A 433 -27.86 -22.79 -32.38
C LYS A 433 -28.15 -24.20 -32.88
N SER A 434 -28.57 -24.32 -34.14
CA SER A 434 -28.61 -25.55 -34.90
C SER A 434 -27.20 -25.96 -35.34
N ARG A 435 -26.88 -27.24 -35.13
CA ARG A 435 -25.75 -27.96 -35.73
C ARG A 435 -26.17 -28.48 -37.11
N SER A 436 -25.28 -28.35 -38.10
CA SER A 436 -25.17 -29.20 -39.30
C SER A 436 -23.77 -28.96 -39.89
N SER A 437 -22.78 -29.84 -39.72
CA SER A 437 -22.47 -31.02 -40.55
C SER A 437 -22.36 -30.74 -42.05
N SER A 438 -21.11 -30.62 -42.51
CA SER A 438 -20.51 -31.21 -43.73
C SER A 438 -21.37 -31.32 -45.00
N SER A 439 -20.97 -30.58 -46.04
CA SER A 439 -20.32 -31.08 -47.27
C SER A 439 -19.88 -29.90 -48.13
#